data_AF-A0A522LT29-F1
#
_entry.id   AF-A0A522LT29-F1
#
_cell.length_a   1.000
_cell.length_b   1.000
_cell.length_c   1.000
_cell.angle_alpha   90.00
_cell.angle_beta   90.00
_cell.angle_gamma   90.00
#
_symmetry.space_group_name_H-M   'P 1'
#
loop_
_entity.id
_entity.type
_entity.pdbx_description
1 polymer ?
#
loop_
_entity_poly.entity_id
_entity_poly.type
_entity_poly.pdbx_seq_one_letter_code
_entity_poly.pdbx_strand_id
1 'polypeptide(L)'
;MTLAVYWPGLSGGFLFDDYPNIVDNHGVQPHDASLASLVGTALSSSSSEFKRPLASLSFAVNYLASGLDPYWMKLTNLVIHLLNG
;
A
#
# COMPACT_ATOMS: atom_id res chain seq x y z
N MET A 1 -23.99 0.17 -0.70
CA MET A 1 -23.92 -1.14 -0.01
C MET A 1 -22.47 -1.60 0.16
N THR A 2 -21.62 -1.48 -0.86
CA THR A 2 -20.16 -1.77 -0.79
C THR A 2 -19.46 -1.12 0.40
N LEU A 3 -19.58 0.19 0.60
CA LEU A 3 -18.97 0.89 1.74
C LEU A 3 -19.33 0.24 3.09
N ALA A 4 -20.60 -0.07 3.33
CA ALA A 4 -21.07 -0.65 4.58
C ALA A 4 -20.53 -2.07 4.83
N VAL A 5 -20.32 -2.85 3.76
CA VAL A 5 -19.76 -4.21 3.85
C VAL A 5 -18.26 -4.17 4.19
N TYR A 6 -17.51 -3.22 3.61
CA TYR A 6 -16.07 -3.11 3.85
C TYR A 6 -15.71 -2.31 5.11
N TRP A 7 -16.62 -1.48 5.64
CA TRP A 7 -16.36 -0.59 6.78
C TRP A 7 -15.78 -1.28 8.01
N PRO A 8 -16.32 -2.44 8.48
CA PRO A 8 -15.77 -3.12 9.65
C PRO A 8 -14.32 -3.58 9.45
N GLY A 9 -13.92 -3.86 8.21
CA GLY A 9 -12.57 -4.33 7.86
C GLY A 9 -11.47 -3.27 8.03
N LEU A 10 -11.84 -1.99 8.10
CA LEU A 10 -10.88 -0.89 8.30
C LEU A 10 -10.21 -0.92 9.67
N SER A 11 -10.87 -1.46 10.69
CA SER A 11 -10.36 -1.48 12.07
C SER A 11 -9.41 -2.64 12.38
N GLY A 12 -9.21 -3.57 11.43
CA GLY A 12 -8.28 -4.70 11.58
C GLY A 12 -6.84 -4.32 11.23
N GLY A 13 -5.87 -5.09 11.72
CA GLY A 13 -4.44 -4.94 11.36
C GLY A 13 -4.07 -5.45 9.97
N PHE A 14 -2.78 -5.40 9.64
CA PHE A 14 -2.21 -6.06 8.45
C PHE A 14 -2.39 -7.58 8.55
N LEU A 15 -2.66 -8.23 7.42
CA LEU A 15 -2.93 -9.67 7.34
C LEU A 15 -2.24 -10.30 6.13
N PHE A 16 -1.79 -11.55 6.28
CA PHE A 16 -1.24 -12.39 5.21
C PHE A 16 -0.22 -11.68 4.30
N ASP A 17 -0.62 -11.35 3.08
CA ASP A 17 0.23 -10.78 2.05
C ASP A 17 0.59 -9.31 2.30
N ASP A 18 -0.09 -8.63 3.24
CA ASP A 18 0.32 -7.29 3.67
C ASP A 18 1.74 -7.29 4.24
N TYR A 19 2.15 -8.34 4.94
CA TYR A 19 3.47 -8.40 5.58
C TYR A 19 4.62 -8.34 4.56
N PRO A 20 4.75 -9.31 3.63
CA PRO A 20 5.84 -9.29 2.67
C PRO A 20 5.74 -8.14 1.64
N ASN A 21 4.56 -7.53 1.45
CA ASN A 21 4.38 -6.45 0.47
C ASN A 21 4.49 -5.04 1.06
N ILE A 22 4.22 -4.86 2.37
CA ILE A 22 4.11 -3.54 3.00
C ILE A 22 4.94 -3.47 4.28
N VAL A 23 4.71 -4.36 5.25
CA VAL A 23 5.31 -4.25 6.59
C VAL A 23 6.80 -4.58 6.58
N ASP A 24 7.15 -5.71 5.97
CA ASP A 24 8.53 -6.22 5.92
C ASP A 24 9.29 -5.70 4.69
N ASN A 25 8.57 -5.12 3.73
CA ASN A 25 9.16 -4.49 2.55
C ASN A 25 9.48 -3.02 2.84
N HIS A 26 10.64 -2.76 3.44
CA HIS A 26 11.13 -1.39 3.65
C HIS A 26 11.32 -0.59 2.35
N GLY A 27 11.36 -1.25 1.19
CA GLY A 27 11.44 -0.57 -0.10
C GLY A 27 10.16 0.20 -0.47
N VAL A 28 9.01 -0.09 0.15
CA VAL A 28 7.77 0.72 0.00
C VAL A 28 7.56 1.70 1.15
N GLN A 29 8.57 1.91 1.99
CA GLN A 29 8.55 2.83 3.12
C GLN A 29 9.56 3.98 2.92
N PRO A 30 9.51 4.73 1.80
CA PRO A 30 10.52 5.75 1.53
C PRO A 30 10.39 6.95 2.48
N HIS A 31 11.50 7.66 2.67
CA HIS A 31 11.54 8.88 3.49
C HIS A 31 11.19 10.14 2.68
N ASP A 32 11.27 10.07 1.35
CA ASP A 32 11.00 11.17 0.43
C ASP A 32 10.45 10.66 -0.92
N ALA A 33 9.91 11.59 -1.71
CA ALA A 33 9.35 11.33 -3.04
C ALA A 33 10.33 11.68 -4.19
N SER A 34 11.64 11.65 -3.95
CA SER A 34 12.62 11.88 -5.02
C SER A 34 12.53 10.80 -6.09
N LEU A 35 12.90 11.14 -7.33
CA LEU A 35 12.86 10.18 -8.44
C LEU A 35 13.67 8.91 -8.14
N ALA A 36 14.82 9.05 -7.48
CA ALA A 36 15.65 7.91 -7.09
C ALA A 36 14.93 7.00 -6.08
N SER A 37 14.29 7.59 -5.06
CA SER A 37 13.47 6.89 -4.08
C SER A 37 12.30 6.15 -4.73
N LEU A 38 11.60 6.80 -5.65
CA LEU A 38 10.46 6.23 -6.37
C LEU A 38 10.87 5.09 -7.31
N VAL A 39 12.00 5.21 -8.01
CA VAL A 39 12.53 4.11 -8.84
C VAL A 39 12.91 2.90 -7.97
N GLY A 40 13.57 3.13 -6.84
CA GLY A 40 13.89 2.06 -5.88
C GLY A 40 12.63 1.37 -5.36
N THR A 41 11.62 2.17 -4.99
CA THR A 41 10.30 1.69 -4.57
C THR A 41 9.65 0.80 -5.63
N ALA A 42 9.60 1.26 -6.88
CA ALA A 42 8.97 0.55 -7.99
C ALA A 42 9.58 -0.84 -8.25
N LEU A 43 10.84 -1.05 -7.86
CA LEU A 43 11.56 -2.30 -8.06
C LEU A 43 11.69 -3.16 -6.79
N SER A 44 11.10 -2.72 -5.68
CA SER A 44 11.30 -3.33 -4.36
C SER A 44 10.52 -4.62 -4.10
N SER A 45 9.43 -4.89 -4.85
CA SER A 45 8.58 -6.05 -4.58
C SER A 45 9.33 -7.37 -4.80
N SER A 46 9.45 -8.16 -3.74
CA SER A 46 9.95 -9.55 -3.81
C SER A 46 8.87 -10.55 -4.23
N SER A 47 7.59 -10.20 -4.07
CA SER A 47 6.43 -11.08 -4.30
C SER A 47 6.09 -11.34 -5.78
N SER A 48 6.90 -10.87 -6.73
CA SER A 48 6.67 -11.05 -8.17
C SER A 48 7.97 -10.91 -8.96
N GLU A 49 8.13 -11.72 -10.00
CA GLU A 49 9.23 -11.60 -10.97
C GLU A 49 9.25 -10.21 -11.64
N PHE A 50 8.08 -9.64 -11.90
CA PHE A 50 7.91 -8.32 -12.53
C PHE A 50 7.86 -7.14 -11.55
N LYS A 51 8.18 -7.35 -10.26
CA LYS A 51 8.35 -6.30 -9.23
C LYS A 51 7.14 -5.39 -8.93
N ARG A 52 5.96 -5.65 -9.51
CA ARG A 52 4.68 -4.95 -9.23
C ARG A 52 4.83 -3.42 -9.06
N PRO A 53 5.47 -2.70 -9.99
CA PRO A 53 5.89 -1.31 -9.78
C PRO A 53 4.74 -0.38 -9.41
N LEU A 54 3.58 -0.54 -10.04
CA LEU A 54 2.40 0.26 -9.73
C LEU A 54 1.89 0.03 -8.30
N ALA A 55 1.85 -1.22 -7.83
CA ALA A 55 1.40 -1.52 -6.48
C ALA A 55 2.40 -0.98 -5.44
N SER A 56 3.70 -1.20 -5.66
CA SER A 56 4.77 -0.71 -4.78
C SER A 56 4.74 0.82 -4.66
N LEU A 57 4.56 1.52 -5.78
CA LEU A 57 4.44 2.98 -5.79
C LEU A 57 3.17 3.46 -5.06
N SER A 58 2.03 2.78 -5.25
CA SER A 58 0.80 3.10 -4.52
C SER A 58 0.98 2.92 -3.00
N PHE A 59 1.65 1.86 -2.56
CA PHE A 59 1.97 1.66 -1.14
C PHE A 59 2.88 2.76 -0.60
N ALA A 60 3.92 3.14 -1.34
CA ALA A 60 4.83 4.21 -0.93
C ALA A 60 4.15 5.57 -0.83
N VAL A 61 3.28 5.92 -1.79
CA VAL A 61 2.51 7.17 -1.73
C VAL A 61 1.63 7.19 -0.47
N ASN A 62 0.98 6.08 -0.16
CA ASN A 62 0.14 5.98 1.03
C ASN A 62 0.95 6.04 2.32
N TYR A 63 2.11 5.36 2.35
CA TYR A 63 3.05 5.40 3.47
C TYR A 63 3.60 6.81 3.70
N LEU A 64 3.98 7.54 2.65
CA LEU A 64 4.44 8.93 2.79
C LEU A 64 3.36 9.86 3.37
N ALA A 65 2.09 9.57 3.11
CA ALA A 65 0.96 10.37 3.59
C ALA A 65 0.52 10.02 5.02
N SER A 66 0.63 8.75 5.43
CA SER A 66 -0.01 8.25 6.65
C SER A 66 0.84 7.32 7.52
N GLY A 67 2.06 7.01 7.09
CA GLY A 67 2.95 6.07 7.76
C GLY A 67 2.51 4.61 7.64
N LEU A 68 3.00 3.77 8.54
CA LEU A 68 2.69 2.33 8.59
C LEU A 68 1.42 2.06 9.40
N ASP A 69 0.29 2.65 8.99
CA ASP A 69 -1.01 2.46 9.64
C ASP A 69 -1.97 1.65 8.75
N PRO A 70 -2.43 0.46 9.19
CA PRO A 70 -3.31 -0.38 8.39
C PRO A 70 -4.68 0.28 8.11
N TYR A 71 -5.17 1.15 9.01
CA TYR A 71 -6.44 1.84 8.80
C TYR A 71 -6.39 2.73 7.56
N TRP A 72 -5.37 3.60 7.48
CA TRP A 72 -5.20 4.51 6.34
C TRP A 72 -4.86 3.76 5.06
N MET A 73 -4.08 2.68 5.15
CA MET A 73 -3.79 1.83 3.98
C MET A 73 -5.08 1.25 3.38
N LYS A 74 -5.95 0.68 4.22
CA LYS A 74 -7.22 0.09 3.80
C LYS A 74 -8.24 1.13 3.37
N LEU A 75 -8.31 2.27 4.05
CA LEU A 75 -9.23 3.35 3.70
C LEU A 75 -8.94 3.90 2.31
N THR A 76 -7.66 4.16 1.99
CA THR A 76 -7.25 4.58 0.64
C THR A 76 -7.65 3.55 -0.42
N ASN A 77 -7.40 2.26 -0.17
CA ASN A 77 -7.80 1.20 -1.09
C ASN A 77 -9.33 1.12 -1.26
N LEU A 78 -10.10 1.31 -0.19
CA LEU A 78 -11.55 1.34 -0.24
C LEU A 78 -12.06 2.54 -1.05
N VAL A 79 -11.47 3.73 -0.90
CA VAL A 79 -11.80 4.91 -1.71
C VAL A 79 -11.49 4.63 -3.19
N ILE A 80 -10.32 4.07 -3.51
CA ILE A 80 -9.96 3.69 -4.88
C ILE A 80 -10.97 2.68 -5.45
N HIS A 81 -11.35 1.66 -4.68
CA HIS A 81 -12.33 0.67 -5.11
C HIS A 81 -13.70 1.31 -5.39
N LEU A 82 -14.19 2.18 -4.50
CA LEU A 82 -15.46 2.88 -4.69
C LEU A 82 -15.47 3.82 -5.91
N LEU A 83 -14.30 4.36 -6.31
CA LEU A 83 -14.16 5.16 -7.51
C LEU A 83 -14.08 4.32 -8.80
N ASN A 84 -13.70 3.03 -8.70
CA ASN A 84 -13.45 2.17 -9.86
C ASN A 84 -14.48 1.04 -10.06
N GLY A 85 -15.29 0.70 -9.05
CA GLY A 85 -16.31 -0.36 -9.11
C GLY A 85 -15.94 -1.62 -8.37
#